data_AF-A0A8T2BXI3-F1
#
_entry.id   AF-A0A8T2BXI3-F1
#
_cell.length_a   1.000
_cell.length_b   1.000
_cell.length_c   1.000
_cell.angle_alpha   90.00
_cell.angle_beta   90.00
_cell.angle_gamma   90.00
#
_symmetry.space_group_name_H-M   'P 1'
#
loop_
_entity.id
_entity.type
_entity.pdbx_description
1 polymer ?
#
loop_
_entity_poly.entity_id
_entity_poly.type
_entity_poly.pdbx_seq_one_letter_code
_entity_poly.pdbx_strand_id
1 'polypeptide(L)'
;MDGLFSDLANAIPGIDEAMSFAEMLKLVQTMDYATIVFDTAPTGHTLRLLQFPATLEKGLSKLMSLKSRFGGLMTQMSRMFGIEDEFGEDALLGRLEGLKDVIEQVNRQFKDPDMTTFVCVCIPEFLSLYETERLVQELAKFEIDTHNIIINQVLYDDEDVESKLLRARMRMQQKYLDQFYMLYDDFNITKLPLLPEEVTGVEALKAFSHKFLTPYHPTTSRSNVEELERKVHTLRLQLKTAEEELERVKSG
;
A
#
# COMPACT_ATOMS: atom_id res chain seq x y z
N MET A 1 19.09 31.12 3.22
CA MET A 1 19.45 30.28 4.38
C MET A 1 18.71 28.93 4.34
N ASP A 2 17.92 28.67 3.30
CA ASP A 2 17.05 27.49 3.23
C ASP A 2 17.78 26.20 2.79
N GLY A 3 18.87 26.30 2.01
CA GLY A 3 19.63 25.13 1.54
C GLY A 3 20.37 24.39 2.65
N LEU A 4 20.95 25.12 3.61
CA LEU A 4 21.75 24.52 4.68
C LEU A 4 20.87 23.85 5.75
N PHE A 5 19.67 24.37 5.98
CA PHE A 5 18.65 23.72 6.80
C PHE A 5 18.07 22.50 6.09
N SER A 6 17.79 22.58 4.78
CA SER A 6 17.32 21.44 3.98
C SER A 6 18.32 20.28 3.95
N ASP A 7 19.61 20.57 3.78
CA ASP A 7 20.66 19.54 3.75
C ASP A 7 20.89 18.91 5.13
N LEU A 8 20.82 19.72 6.20
CA LEU A 8 20.93 19.22 7.57
C LEU A 8 19.69 18.40 7.98
N ALA A 9 18.51 18.81 7.51
CA ALA A 9 17.24 18.13 7.72
C ALA A 9 17.24 16.77 6.99
N ASN A 10 17.62 16.74 5.70
CA ASN A 10 17.75 15.51 4.90
C ASN A 10 18.81 14.53 5.43
N ALA A 11 19.76 15.00 6.23
CA ALA A 11 20.76 14.15 6.89
C ALA A 11 20.23 13.45 8.16
N ILE A 12 19.04 13.81 8.65
CA ILE A 12 18.43 13.17 9.83
C ILE A 12 17.65 11.94 9.36
N PRO A 13 18.07 10.71 9.75
CA PRO A 13 17.32 9.52 9.42
C PRO A 13 15.92 9.59 10.03
N GLY A 14 14.88 9.36 9.22
CA GLY A 14 13.48 9.44 9.65
C GLY A 14 12.77 10.74 9.26
N ILE A 15 13.44 11.67 8.56
CA ILE A 15 12.81 12.96 8.23
C ILE A 15 11.71 12.85 7.17
N ASP A 16 11.87 11.98 6.18
CA ASP A 16 10.85 11.76 5.16
C ASP A 16 9.57 11.21 5.80
N GLU A 17 9.71 10.29 6.76
CA GLU A 17 8.61 9.78 7.56
C GLU A 17 7.98 10.87 8.44
N ALA A 18 8.80 11.72 9.08
CA ALA A 18 8.31 12.82 9.91
C ALA A 18 7.55 13.88 9.10
N MET A 19 8.01 14.20 7.88
CA MET A 19 7.36 15.14 6.97
C MET A 19 6.05 14.59 6.42
N SER A 20 6.06 13.33 5.96
CA SER A 20 4.85 12.63 5.50
C SER A 20 3.81 12.56 6.61
N PHE A 21 4.26 12.29 7.84
CA PHE A 21 3.40 12.30 9.00
C PHE A 21 2.87 13.70 9.33
N ALA A 22 3.69 14.75 9.26
CA ALA A 22 3.25 16.12 9.49
C ALA A 22 2.17 16.57 8.48
N GLU A 23 2.31 16.19 7.22
CA GLU A 23 1.29 16.45 6.20
C GLU A 23 0.01 15.66 6.46
N MET A 24 0.13 14.40 6.87
CA MET A 24 -1.00 13.59 7.32
C MET A 24 -1.74 14.23 8.51
N LEU A 25 -1.01 14.67 9.55
CA LEU A 25 -1.56 15.39 10.70
C LEU A 25 -2.35 16.63 10.26
N LYS A 26 -1.81 17.40 9.32
CA LYS A 26 -2.45 18.60 8.79
C LYS A 26 -3.77 18.28 8.10
N LEU A 27 -3.80 17.26 7.23
CA LEU A 27 -5.00 16.85 6.50
C LEU A 27 -6.10 16.33 7.44
N VAL A 28 -5.71 15.58 8.48
CA VAL A 28 -6.65 15.10 9.51
C VAL A 28 -7.28 16.27 10.27
N GLN A 29 -6.50 17.32 10.56
CA GLN A 29 -6.99 18.47 11.31
C GLN A 29 -7.91 19.39 10.53
N THR A 30 -7.65 19.59 9.23
CA THR A 30 -8.44 20.53 8.43
C THR A 30 -9.79 19.96 7.98
N MET A 31 -9.97 18.62 8.05
CA MET A 31 -11.17 17.91 7.57
C MET A 31 -11.60 18.31 6.15
N ASP A 32 -10.65 18.67 5.29
CA ASP A 32 -10.97 19.15 3.93
C ASP A 32 -11.54 18.05 3.01
N TYR A 33 -11.42 16.78 3.42
CA TYR A 33 -11.80 15.61 2.63
C TYR A 33 -12.55 14.58 3.48
N ALA A 34 -13.53 13.92 2.88
CA ALA A 34 -14.27 12.83 3.53
C ALA A 34 -13.44 11.53 3.65
N THR A 35 -12.48 11.32 2.73
CA THR A 35 -11.62 10.13 2.70
C THR A 35 -10.28 10.50 2.06
N ILE A 36 -9.20 9.99 2.63
CA ILE A 36 -7.83 10.18 2.13
C ILE A 36 -7.25 8.80 1.84
N VAL A 37 -6.67 8.63 0.65
CA VAL A 37 -5.98 7.39 0.26
C VAL A 37 -4.49 7.65 0.25
N PHE A 38 -3.74 6.87 1.03
CA PHE A 38 -2.29 6.95 1.09
C PHE A 38 -1.67 5.90 0.18
N ASP A 39 -0.96 6.34 -0.87
CA ASP A 39 -0.09 5.48 -1.67
C ASP A 39 1.28 5.40 -1.00
N THR A 40 1.52 4.31 -0.29
CA THR A 40 2.67 4.20 0.61
C THR A 40 3.91 3.69 -0.11
N ALA A 41 5.08 3.99 0.44
CA ALA A 41 6.36 3.42 0.03
C ALA A 41 6.39 1.86 0.17
N PRO A 42 7.46 1.17 -0.25
CA PRO A 42 7.57 -0.27 -0.06
C PRO A 42 7.49 -0.67 1.43
N THR A 43 7.04 -1.90 1.69
CA THR A 43 6.62 -2.44 3.01
C THR A 43 7.45 -1.95 4.21
N GLY A 44 8.78 -2.02 4.14
CA GLY A 44 9.65 -1.64 5.26
C GLY A 44 9.61 -0.15 5.64
N HIS A 45 9.38 0.73 4.67
CA HIS A 45 9.28 2.17 4.91
C HIS A 45 7.90 2.57 5.45
N THR A 46 6.84 1.95 4.94
CA THR A 46 5.47 2.16 5.43
C THR A 46 5.34 1.79 6.90
N LEU A 47 5.92 0.67 7.31
CA LEU A 47 5.90 0.27 8.72
C LEU A 47 6.59 1.29 9.64
N ARG A 48 7.66 1.96 9.17
CA ARG A 48 8.31 3.04 9.95
C ARG A 48 7.40 4.25 10.11
N LEU A 49 6.69 4.63 9.04
CA LEU A 49 5.71 5.72 9.09
C LEU A 49 4.59 5.39 10.09
N LEU A 50 4.06 4.17 10.08
CA LEU A 50 3.00 3.74 11.00
C LEU A 50 3.48 3.60 12.45
N GLN A 51 4.76 3.31 12.68
CA GLN A 51 5.39 3.28 14.01
C GLN A 51 5.75 4.66 14.55
N PHE A 52 5.85 5.66 13.67
CA PHE A 52 6.32 6.99 14.01
C PHE A 52 5.47 7.70 15.09
N PRO A 53 4.11 7.70 15.05
CA PRO A 53 3.29 8.37 16.06
C PRO A 53 3.59 7.85 17.47
N ALA A 54 3.58 6.52 17.65
CA ALA A 54 3.82 5.89 18.93
C ALA A 54 5.25 6.12 19.44
N THR A 55 6.23 6.21 18.53
CA THR A 55 7.63 6.50 18.88
C THR A 55 7.79 7.95 19.31
N LEU A 56 7.16 8.88 18.58
CA LEU A 56 7.19 10.31 18.87
C LEU A 56 6.48 10.63 20.19
N GLU A 57 5.32 10.03 20.44
CA GLU A 57 4.56 10.15 21.69
C GLU A 57 5.41 9.73 22.92
N LYS A 58 6.09 8.58 22.83
CA LYS A 58 7.01 8.10 23.87
C LYS A 58 8.20 9.04 24.06
N GLY A 59 8.76 9.55 22.97
CA GLY A 59 9.87 10.49 22.99
C GLY A 59 9.50 11.81 23.68
N LEU A 60 8.38 12.41 23.27
CA LEU A 60 7.83 13.64 23.86
C LEU A 60 7.53 13.46 25.34
N SER A 61 6.86 12.37 25.71
CA SER A 61 6.55 12.05 27.12
C SER A 61 7.81 11.94 27.98
N LYS A 62 8.87 11.32 27.44
CA LYS A 62 10.15 11.19 28.14
C LYS A 62 10.85 12.54 28.28
N LEU A 63 10.84 13.38 27.24
CA LEU A 63 11.39 14.73 27.29
C LEU A 63 10.66 15.61 28.31
N MET A 64 9.33 15.58 28.34
CA MET A 64 8.52 16.28 29.34
C MET A 64 8.86 15.79 30.76
N SER A 65 9.02 14.48 30.95
CA SER A 65 9.40 13.91 32.26
C SER A 65 10.82 14.28 32.71
N LEU A 66 11.74 14.45 31.75
CA LEU A 66 13.11 14.89 32.03
C LEU A 66 13.11 16.37 32.36
N LYS A 67 12.40 17.19 31.57
CA LYS A 67 12.25 18.63 31.85
C LYS A 67 11.58 18.87 33.20
N SER A 68 10.59 18.10 33.61
CA SER A 68 9.98 18.30 34.94
C SER A 68 10.95 18.01 36.10
N ARG A 69 11.87 17.06 35.92
CA ARG A 69 12.91 16.72 36.93
C ARG A 69 14.05 17.73 36.97
N PHE A 70 14.46 18.23 35.81
CA PHE A 70 15.61 19.15 35.68
C PHE A 70 15.20 20.62 35.60
N GLY A 71 13.92 20.92 35.38
CA GLY A 71 13.40 22.28 35.23
C GLY A 71 13.61 23.11 36.49
N GLY A 72 13.34 22.55 37.67
CA GLY A 72 13.60 23.24 38.94
C GLY A 72 15.09 23.59 39.16
N LEU A 73 16.00 22.77 38.63
CA LEU A 73 17.45 23.03 38.67
C LEU A 73 17.85 24.07 37.62
N MET A 74 17.27 23.99 36.43
CA MET A 74 17.53 24.90 35.32
C MET A 74 17.05 26.31 35.64
N THR A 75 15.83 26.48 36.17
CA THR A 75 15.30 27.76 36.65
C THR A 75 16.16 28.36 37.77
N GLN A 76 16.68 27.55 38.70
CA GLN A 76 17.63 28.02 39.71
C GLN A 76 18.95 28.49 39.08
N MET A 77 19.45 27.75 38.08
CA MET A 77 20.66 28.09 37.37
C MET A 77 20.50 29.38 36.54
N SER A 78 19.42 29.53 35.77
CA SER A 78 19.10 30.74 35.01
C SER A 78 19.09 31.98 35.91
N ARG A 79 18.38 31.88 37.05
CA ARG A 79 18.33 32.95 38.07
C ARG A 79 19.69 33.29 38.66
N MET A 80 20.58 32.31 38.85
CA MET A 80 21.92 32.51 39.40
C MET A 80 22.88 33.13 38.38
N PHE A 81 22.75 32.78 37.10
CA PHE A 81 23.59 33.33 36.03
C PHE A 81 23.06 34.65 35.45
N GLY A 82 21.98 35.21 36.00
CA GLY A 82 21.37 36.45 35.52
C GLY A 82 20.83 36.34 34.09
N ILE A 83 20.61 35.10 33.63
CA ILE A 83 19.91 34.83 32.39
C ILE A 83 18.44 34.91 32.76
N GLU A 84 17.80 36.06 32.48
CA GLU A 84 16.34 36.12 32.54
C GLU A 84 15.76 34.97 31.69
N ASP A 85 14.70 34.34 32.18
CA ASP A 85 13.92 33.30 31.46
C ASP A 85 13.22 33.90 30.22
N GLU A 86 13.97 34.54 29.33
CA GLU A 86 13.54 35.02 28.02
C GLU A 86 13.49 33.90 26.97
N PHE A 87 13.94 32.69 27.33
CA PHE A 87 13.52 31.51 26.60
C PHE A 87 12.09 31.23 27.00
N GLY A 88 11.13 31.52 26.11
CA GLY A 88 9.69 31.30 26.31
C GLY A 88 9.36 29.83 26.59
N GLU A 89 9.72 29.34 27.77
CA GLU A 89 9.61 27.96 28.19
C GLU A 89 8.17 27.50 28.24
N ASP A 90 7.27 28.38 28.67
CA ASP A 90 5.82 28.16 28.70
C ASP A 90 5.25 28.08 27.27
N ALA A 91 5.73 28.93 26.36
CA ALA A 91 5.33 28.87 24.95
C ALA A 91 5.86 27.60 24.26
N LEU A 92 7.06 27.14 24.63
CA LEU A 92 7.64 25.89 24.15
C LEU A 92 6.89 24.68 24.71
N LEU A 93 6.52 24.70 26.00
CA LEU A 93 5.70 23.67 26.64
C LEU A 93 4.32 23.56 26.00
N GLY A 94 3.61 24.68 25.83
CA GLY A 94 2.29 24.69 25.21
C GLY A 94 2.32 24.16 23.76
N ARG A 95 3.40 24.42 23.02
CA ARG A 95 3.60 23.83 21.68
C ARG A 95 3.86 22.32 21.73
N LEU A 96 4.64 21.85 22.70
CA LEU A 96 4.92 20.41 22.86
C LEU A 96 3.67 19.63 23.31
N GLU A 97 2.87 20.20 24.21
CA GLU A 97 1.59 19.64 24.63
C GLU A 97 0.60 19.60 23.46
N GLY A 98 0.48 20.70 22.71
CA GLY A 98 -0.36 20.73 21.50
C GLY A 98 0.07 19.68 20.47
N LEU A 99 1.37 19.48 20.24
CA LEU A 99 1.86 18.42 19.36
C LEU A 99 1.51 17.02 19.89
N LYS A 100 1.61 16.81 21.20
CA LYS A 100 1.28 15.53 21.83
C LYS A 100 -0.19 15.16 21.62
N ASP A 101 -1.11 16.10 21.85
CA ASP A 101 -2.55 15.88 21.70
C ASP A 101 -2.90 15.48 20.26
N VAL A 102 -2.24 16.10 19.28
CA VAL A 102 -2.44 15.82 17.85
C VAL A 102 -1.92 14.42 17.49
N ILE A 103 -0.76 14.03 18.01
CA ILE A 103 -0.21 12.69 17.80
C ILE A 103 -1.12 11.63 18.42
N GLU A 104 -1.61 11.86 19.64
CA GLU A 104 -2.55 10.95 20.31
C GLU A 104 -3.85 10.81 19.53
N GLN A 105 -4.38 11.92 18.99
CA GLN A 105 -5.56 11.91 18.15
C GLN A 105 -5.36 11.07 16.88
N VAL A 106 -4.24 11.24 16.18
CA VAL A 106 -3.96 10.48 14.97
C VAL A 106 -3.70 9.00 15.27
N ASN A 107 -2.96 8.70 16.34
CA ASN A 107 -2.75 7.32 16.79
C ASN A 107 -4.09 6.64 17.13
N ARG A 108 -5.05 7.38 17.72
CA ARG A 108 -6.40 6.87 17.97
C ARG A 108 -7.15 6.58 16.67
N GLN A 109 -7.12 7.49 15.70
CA GLN A 109 -7.81 7.30 14.42
C GLN A 109 -7.25 6.14 13.60
N PHE A 110 -5.93 5.92 13.63
CA PHE A 110 -5.30 4.79 12.95
C PHE A 110 -5.68 3.44 13.53
N LYS A 111 -6.03 3.39 14.82
CA LYS A 111 -6.47 2.19 15.51
C LYS A 111 -7.98 1.97 15.48
N ASP A 112 -8.71 2.91 14.90
CA ASP A 112 -10.17 2.82 14.78
C ASP A 112 -10.53 2.14 13.44
N PRO A 113 -11.06 0.91 13.46
CA PRO A 113 -11.37 0.16 12.24
C PRO A 113 -12.51 0.78 11.42
N ASP A 114 -13.35 1.63 12.03
CA ASP A 114 -14.42 2.34 11.32
C ASP A 114 -13.88 3.58 10.58
N MET A 115 -12.66 4.04 10.91
CA MET A 115 -12.05 5.25 10.37
C MET A 115 -10.86 4.96 9.44
N THR A 116 -10.04 3.95 9.77
CA THR A 116 -8.82 3.60 9.03
C THR A 116 -8.79 2.12 8.74
N THR A 117 -8.49 1.75 7.49
CA THR A 117 -8.20 0.37 7.09
C THR A 117 -7.00 0.33 6.15
N PHE A 118 -6.25 -0.77 6.17
CA PHE A 118 -5.11 -1.02 5.31
C PHE A 118 -5.45 -2.07 4.25
N VAL A 119 -5.19 -1.74 2.98
CA VAL A 119 -5.38 -2.65 1.84
C VAL A 119 -4.02 -3.16 1.36
N CYS A 120 -3.77 -4.45 1.53
CA CYS A 120 -2.52 -5.08 1.10
C CYS A 120 -2.56 -5.36 -0.41
N VAL A 121 -1.49 -5.07 -1.15
CA VAL A 121 -1.35 -5.40 -2.57
C VAL A 121 -0.14 -6.31 -2.77
N CYS A 122 -0.34 -7.44 -3.45
CA CYS A 122 0.68 -8.46 -3.66
C CYS A 122 0.56 -9.11 -5.04
N ILE A 123 1.51 -9.99 -5.36
CA ILE A 123 1.47 -10.87 -6.53
C ILE A 123 1.48 -12.34 -6.07
N PRO A 124 0.95 -13.29 -6.84
CA PRO A 124 0.86 -14.70 -6.44
C PRO A 124 2.20 -15.44 -6.60
N GLU A 125 3.21 -15.01 -5.84
CA GLU A 125 4.56 -15.58 -5.78
C GLU A 125 5.02 -15.73 -4.32
N PHE A 126 5.96 -16.64 -4.07
CA PHE A 126 6.41 -16.99 -2.71
C PHE A 126 6.86 -15.79 -1.88
N LEU A 127 7.76 -14.97 -2.43
CA LEU A 127 8.34 -13.85 -1.69
C LEU A 127 7.29 -12.78 -1.38
N SER A 128 6.35 -12.56 -2.31
CA SER A 128 5.27 -11.59 -2.12
C SER A 128 4.26 -12.07 -1.08
N LEU A 129 3.93 -13.37 -1.04
CA LEU A 129 3.12 -13.96 0.03
C LEU A 129 3.80 -13.78 1.40
N TYR A 130 5.08 -14.13 1.51
CA TYR A 130 5.83 -14.02 2.75
C TYR A 130 5.92 -12.57 3.28
N GLU A 131 6.21 -11.60 2.41
CA GLU A 131 6.23 -10.18 2.79
C GLU A 131 4.84 -9.66 3.17
N THR A 132 3.78 -10.14 2.51
CA THR A 132 2.40 -9.79 2.87
C THR A 132 2.03 -10.33 4.25
N GLU A 133 2.42 -11.57 4.55
CA GLU A 133 2.20 -12.16 5.88
C GLU A 133 2.90 -11.36 6.97
N ARG A 134 4.17 -11.03 6.75
CA ARG A 134 4.92 -10.19 7.67
C ARG A 134 4.26 -8.81 7.86
N LEU A 135 3.78 -8.19 6.78
CA LEU A 135 3.09 -6.90 6.83
C LEU A 135 1.81 -7.00 7.68
N VAL A 136 0.96 -8.00 7.43
CA VAL A 136 -0.29 -8.22 8.19
C VAL A 136 0.01 -8.43 9.68
N GLN A 137 1.03 -9.21 10.02
CA GLN A 137 1.45 -9.41 11.40
C GLN A 137 1.93 -8.11 12.07
N GLU A 138 2.65 -7.25 11.35
CA GLU A 138 3.11 -5.96 11.86
C GLU A 138 1.94 -4.97 12.02
N LEU A 139 1.00 -4.92 11.08
CA LEU A 139 -0.22 -4.11 11.19
C LEU A 139 -1.04 -4.51 12.42
N ALA A 140 -1.22 -5.81 12.65
CA ALA A 140 -1.89 -6.33 13.84
C ALA A 140 -1.19 -5.90 15.14
N LYS A 141 0.16 -5.87 15.17
CA LYS A 141 0.92 -5.35 16.34
C LYS A 141 0.70 -3.86 16.57
N PHE A 142 0.43 -3.09 15.52
CA PHE A 142 0.10 -1.67 15.62
C PHE A 142 -1.38 -1.40 15.85
N GLU A 143 -2.20 -2.46 15.95
CA GLU A 143 -3.66 -2.39 16.08
C GLU A 143 -4.31 -1.64 14.91
N ILE A 144 -3.72 -1.75 13.71
CA ILE A 144 -4.26 -1.17 12.47
C ILE A 144 -5.10 -2.24 11.77
N ASP A 145 -6.33 -1.87 11.43
CA ASP A 145 -7.27 -2.70 10.72
C ASP A 145 -6.76 -3.10 9.33
N THR A 146 -6.87 -4.39 8.99
CA THR A 146 -6.66 -4.86 7.62
C THR A 146 -7.53 -6.07 7.33
N HIS A 147 -8.38 -5.95 6.33
CA HIS A 147 -9.34 -6.99 5.93
C HIS A 147 -9.38 -7.21 4.40
N ASN A 148 -8.50 -6.55 3.65
CA ASN A 148 -8.53 -6.55 2.20
C ASN A 148 -7.15 -6.86 1.62
N ILE A 149 -7.08 -7.86 0.74
CA ILE A 149 -5.86 -8.22 -0.01
C ILE A 149 -6.18 -8.19 -1.51
N ILE A 150 -5.41 -7.42 -2.26
CA ILE A 150 -5.43 -7.39 -3.72
C ILE A 150 -4.27 -8.22 -4.24
N ILE A 151 -4.58 -9.29 -4.97
CA ILE A 151 -3.60 -10.10 -5.67
C ILE A 151 -3.58 -9.64 -7.13
N ASN A 152 -2.55 -8.89 -7.51
CA ASN A 152 -2.37 -8.34 -8.85
C ASN A 152 -1.58 -9.29 -9.76
N GLN A 153 -1.59 -9.01 -11.07
CA GLN A 153 -0.83 -9.75 -12.08
C GLN A 153 -1.16 -11.25 -12.13
N VAL A 154 -2.42 -11.60 -11.84
CA VAL A 154 -2.90 -12.97 -11.94
C VAL A 154 -3.05 -13.34 -13.41
N LEU A 155 -2.42 -14.43 -13.82
CA LEU A 155 -2.53 -14.98 -15.17
C LEU A 155 -3.79 -15.85 -15.25
N TYR A 156 -4.60 -15.60 -16.28
CA TYR A 156 -5.81 -16.35 -16.58
C TYR A 156 -5.68 -17.07 -17.95
N ASP A 157 -6.42 -18.17 -18.14
CA ASP A 157 -6.39 -18.95 -19.38
C ASP A 157 -7.36 -18.34 -20.41
N ASP A 158 -7.12 -17.12 -20.86
CA ASP A 158 -8.11 -16.39 -21.66
C ASP A 158 -8.08 -16.69 -23.17
N GLU A 159 -7.00 -17.26 -23.71
CA GLU A 159 -6.78 -17.28 -25.17
C GLU A 159 -6.33 -18.61 -25.80
N ASP A 160 -6.55 -19.78 -25.17
CA ASP A 160 -5.99 -21.06 -25.67
C ASP A 160 -4.47 -20.94 -25.95
N VAL A 161 -3.75 -20.22 -25.10
CA VAL A 161 -2.34 -19.92 -25.35
C VAL A 161 -1.52 -21.21 -25.22
N GLU A 162 -0.90 -21.64 -26.33
CA GLU A 162 -0.02 -22.82 -26.38
C GLU A 162 1.40 -22.56 -25.80
N SER A 163 1.51 -21.68 -24.79
CA SER A 163 2.80 -21.42 -24.15
C SER A 163 3.02 -22.34 -22.94
N LYS A 164 4.00 -23.25 -23.07
CA LYS A 164 4.45 -24.10 -21.97
C LYS A 164 4.89 -23.29 -20.75
N LEU A 165 5.51 -22.13 -20.96
CA LEU A 165 5.98 -21.23 -19.90
C LEU A 165 4.81 -20.55 -19.18
N LEU A 166 3.82 -20.03 -19.91
CA LEU A 166 2.64 -19.40 -19.30
C LEU A 166 1.85 -20.43 -18.48
N ARG A 167 1.60 -21.62 -19.04
CA ARG A 167 0.93 -22.70 -18.29
C ARG A 167 1.71 -23.11 -17.04
N ALA A 168 3.04 -23.13 -17.09
CA ALA A 168 3.86 -23.40 -15.91
C ALA A 168 3.75 -22.28 -14.86
N ARG A 169 3.76 -21.02 -15.29
CA ARG A 169 3.62 -19.87 -14.39
C ARG A 169 2.24 -19.80 -13.76
N MET A 170 1.17 -20.09 -14.51
CA MET A 170 -0.19 -20.19 -13.98
C MET A 170 -0.33 -21.29 -12.92
N ARG A 171 0.24 -22.48 -13.15
CA ARG A 171 0.27 -23.55 -12.13
C ARG A 171 1.01 -23.13 -10.87
N MET A 172 2.12 -22.41 -11.02
CA MET A 172 2.86 -21.85 -9.90
C MET A 172 2.03 -20.81 -9.15
N GLN A 173 1.39 -19.86 -9.85
CA GLN A 173 0.53 -18.86 -9.24
C GLN A 173 -0.66 -19.51 -8.51
N GLN A 174 -1.31 -20.52 -9.11
CA GLN A 174 -2.44 -21.23 -8.50
C GLN A 174 -2.07 -21.82 -7.13
N LYS A 175 -0.89 -22.42 -7.01
CA LYS A 175 -0.39 -22.92 -5.72
C LYS A 175 -0.38 -21.82 -4.65
N TYR A 176 0.07 -20.61 -4.98
CA TYR A 176 0.12 -19.50 -4.03
C TYR A 176 -1.24 -18.85 -3.80
N LEU A 177 -2.10 -18.78 -4.81
CA LEU A 177 -3.49 -18.36 -4.65
C LEU A 177 -4.22 -19.26 -3.65
N ASP A 178 -4.07 -20.58 -3.77
CA ASP A 178 -4.66 -21.54 -2.83
C ASP A 178 -4.15 -21.29 -1.40
N GLN A 179 -2.85 -20.99 -1.24
CA GLN A 179 -2.27 -20.64 0.06
C GLN A 179 -2.84 -19.33 0.63
N PHE A 180 -3.02 -18.29 -0.18
CA PHE A 180 -3.68 -17.05 0.25
C PHE A 180 -5.10 -17.33 0.76
N TYR A 181 -5.91 -18.09 0.02
CA TYR A 181 -7.26 -18.44 0.46
C TYR A 181 -7.29 -19.33 1.72
N MET A 182 -6.24 -20.13 1.96
CA MET A 182 -6.14 -20.92 3.18
C MET A 182 -5.71 -20.11 4.41
N LEU A 183 -4.85 -19.10 4.22
CA LEU A 183 -4.29 -18.29 5.30
C LEU A 183 -5.17 -17.11 5.70
N TYR A 184 -5.99 -16.60 4.77
CA TYR A 184 -6.77 -15.38 4.92
C TYR A 184 -8.22 -15.61 4.50
N ASP A 185 -8.87 -16.62 5.10
CA ASP A 185 -10.26 -16.97 4.82
C ASP A 185 -11.27 -15.92 5.32
N ASP A 186 -10.85 -15.10 6.28
CA ASP A 186 -11.55 -13.95 6.84
C ASP A 186 -11.28 -12.62 6.11
N PHE A 187 -10.42 -12.63 5.07
CA PHE A 187 -10.11 -11.44 4.27
C PHE A 187 -10.90 -11.40 2.96
N ASN A 188 -11.19 -10.18 2.53
CA ASN A 188 -11.68 -9.92 1.17
C ASN A 188 -10.50 -9.97 0.18
N ILE A 189 -10.35 -11.12 -0.48
CA ILE A 189 -9.31 -11.31 -1.51
C ILE A 189 -9.86 -10.92 -2.89
N THR A 190 -9.29 -9.86 -3.47
CA THR A 190 -9.58 -9.38 -4.82
C THR A 190 -8.47 -9.78 -5.78
N LYS A 191 -8.80 -10.52 -6.85
CA LYS A 191 -7.82 -10.94 -7.87
C LYS A 191 -7.92 -10.03 -9.10
N LEU A 192 -6.79 -9.45 -9.51
CA LEU A 192 -6.70 -8.61 -10.70
C LEU A 192 -5.84 -9.29 -11.77
N PRO A 193 -6.29 -9.29 -13.04
CA PRO A 193 -5.56 -9.91 -14.13
C PRO A 193 -4.29 -9.14 -14.47
N LEU A 194 -3.26 -9.87 -14.92
CA LEU A 194 -2.15 -9.26 -15.65
C LEU A 194 -2.67 -8.71 -16.98
N LEU A 195 -2.41 -7.44 -17.25
CA LEU A 195 -2.70 -6.83 -18.55
C LEU A 195 -1.47 -6.89 -19.48
N PRO A 196 -1.67 -6.98 -20.81
CA PRO A 196 -0.56 -7.00 -21.78
C PRO A 196 0.24 -5.70 -21.83
N GLU A 197 -0.40 -4.59 -21.47
CA GLU A 197 0.16 -3.24 -21.54
C GLU A 197 0.10 -2.55 -20.16
N GLU A 198 0.97 -1.57 -19.97
CA GLU A 198 0.99 -0.77 -18.77
C GLU A 198 -0.27 0.11 -18.66
N VAL A 199 -0.88 0.14 -17.48
CA VAL A 199 -2.08 0.96 -17.23
C VAL A 199 -1.66 2.40 -17.01
N THR A 200 -1.67 3.20 -18.07
CA THR A 200 -1.27 4.61 -18.04
C THR A 200 -2.37 5.52 -18.58
N GLY A 201 -2.52 6.70 -17.97
CA GLY A 201 -3.58 7.64 -18.32
C GLY A 201 -4.90 7.39 -17.57
N VAL A 202 -5.71 8.45 -17.48
CA VAL A 202 -6.93 8.47 -16.65
C VAL A 202 -7.96 7.47 -17.15
N GLU A 203 -8.08 7.32 -18.46
CA GLU A 203 -9.01 6.43 -19.14
C GLU A 203 -8.68 4.96 -18.87
N ALA A 204 -7.40 4.59 -19.00
CA ALA A 204 -6.93 3.24 -18.71
C ALA A 204 -7.09 2.90 -17.22
N LEU A 205 -6.76 3.85 -16.33
CA LEU A 205 -6.97 3.69 -14.88
C LEU A 205 -8.45 3.50 -14.53
N LYS A 206 -9.35 4.29 -15.13
CA LYS A 206 -10.80 4.10 -14.96
C LYS A 206 -11.25 2.74 -15.45
N ALA A 207 -10.82 2.33 -16.65
CA ALA A 207 -11.13 1.02 -17.21
C ALA A 207 -10.63 -0.13 -16.31
N PHE A 208 -9.41 0.00 -15.77
CA PHE A 208 -8.84 -0.97 -14.84
C PHE A 208 -9.58 -1.00 -13.49
N SER A 209 -9.99 0.17 -12.97
CA SER A 209 -10.70 0.28 -11.68
C SER A 209 -12.01 -0.51 -11.63
N HIS A 210 -12.69 -0.69 -12.77
CA HIS A 210 -13.91 -1.51 -12.82
C HIS A 210 -13.66 -2.97 -12.46
N LYS A 211 -12.43 -3.49 -12.64
CA LYS A 211 -12.06 -4.87 -12.28
C LYS A 211 -11.99 -5.11 -10.76
N PHE A 212 -12.03 -4.06 -9.95
CA PHE A 212 -12.10 -4.16 -8.48
C PHE A 212 -13.54 -4.41 -8.00
N LEU A 213 -14.55 -3.95 -8.76
CA LEU A 213 -15.96 -4.03 -8.36
C LEU A 213 -16.59 -5.37 -8.75
N THR A 214 -16.16 -5.92 -9.88
CA THR A 214 -16.65 -7.19 -10.41
C THR A 214 -15.51 -8.17 -10.50
N PRO A 215 -15.62 -9.38 -9.91
CA PRO A 215 -14.61 -10.42 -10.07
C PRO A 215 -14.29 -10.62 -11.55
N TYR A 216 -13.00 -10.58 -11.89
CA TYR A 216 -12.58 -10.86 -13.26
C TYR A 216 -12.94 -12.31 -13.59
N HIS A 217 -13.83 -12.47 -14.57
CA HIS A 217 -14.15 -13.76 -15.13
C HIS A 217 -13.35 -13.94 -16.42
N PRO A 218 -12.47 -14.96 -16.49
CA PRO A 218 -11.81 -15.25 -17.74
C PRO A 218 -12.84 -15.60 -18.80
N THR A 219 -12.62 -15.15 -20.03
CA THR A 219 -13.50 -15.36 -21.19
C THR A 219 -13.76 -16.84 -21.46
N THR A 220 -12.88 -17.73 -21.00
CA THR A 220 -13.01 -19.19 -21.12
C THR A 220 -13.81 -19.84 -19.98
N SER A 221 -14.10 -19.13 -18.89
CA SER A 221 -14.93 -19.64 -17.79
C SER A 221 -16.41 -19.59 -18.18
N ARG A 222 -16.85 -20.64 -18.87
CA ARG A 222 -18.17 -20.83 -19.50
C ARG A 222 -18.37 -19.99 -20.75
N SER A 223 -17.58 -20.24 -21.78
CA SER A 223 -18.01 -19.87 -23.13
C SER A 223 -19.33 -20.59 -23.41
N ASN A 224 -20.40 -19.81 -23.60
CA ASN A 224 -21.69 -20.31 -24.04
C ASN A 224 -21.50 -21.06 -25.37
N VAL A 225 -22.39 -22.01 -25.68
CA VAL A 225 -22.33 -22.82 -26.91
C VAL A 225 -22.07 -21.95 -28.16
N GLU A 226 -22.72 -20.78 -28.25
CA GLU A 226 -22.56 -19.82 -29.34
C GLU A 226 -21.16 -19.23 -29.51
N GLU A 227 -20.39 -19.13 -28.43
CA GLU A 227 -19.01 -18.60 -28.45
C GLU A 227 -18.02 -19.68 -28.90
N LEU A 228 -18.21 -20.92 -28.44
CA LEU A 228 -17.47 -22.07 -28.98
C LEU A 228 -17.79 -22.28 -30.46
N GLU A 229 -19.05 -22.16 -30.87
CA GLU A 229 -19.45 -22.30 -32.28
C GLU A 229 -18.79 -21.24 -33.17
N ARG A 230 -18.73 -19.98 -32.71
CA ARG A 230 -17.98 -18.93 -33.40
C ARG A 230 -16.49 -19.22 -33.48
N LYS A 231 -15.88 -19.67 -32.38
CA LYS A 231 -14.45 -20.04 -32.35
C LYS A 231 -14.14 -21.19 -33.32
N VAL A 232 -14.98 -22.22 -33.34
CA VAL A 232 -14.88 -23.35 -34.29
C VAL A 232 -15.03 -22.88 -35.73
N HIS A 233 -15.95 -21.97 -36.02
CA HIS A 233 -16.12 -21.42 -37.36
C HIS A 233 -14.88 -20.67 -37.85
N THR A 234 -14.31 -19.80 -37.00
CA THR A 234 -13.09 -19.04 -37.32
C THR A 234 -11.89 -19.96 -37.55
N LEU A 235 -11.70 -20.97 -36.69
CA LEU A 235 -10.60 -21.94 -36.83
C LEU A 235 -10.72 -22.76 -38.11
N ARG A 236 -11.94 -23.14 -38.54
CA ARG A 236 -12.16 -23.81 -39.82
C ARG A 236 -11.79 -22.93 -41.02
N LEU A 237 -12.06 -21.63 -40.93
CA LEU A 237 -11.69 -20.69 -41.98
C LEU A 237 -10.17 -20.55 -42.07
N GLN A 238 -9.49 -20.42 -40.92
CA GLN A 238 -8.03 -20.37 -40.86
C GLN A 238 -7.38 -21.65 -41.39
N LEU A 239 -7.93 -22.81 -41.04
CA LEU A 239 -7.47 -24.11 -41.56
C LEU A 239 -7.58 -24.17 -43.08
N LYS A 240 -8.72 -23.75 -43.64
CA LYS A 240 -8.93 -23.73 -45.08
C LYS A 240 -7.91 -22.84 -45.79
N THR A 241 -7.66 -21.64 -45.26
CA THR A 241 -6.64 -20.73 -45.81
C THR A 241 -5.25 -21.35 -45.76
N ALA A 242 -4.89 -21.99 -44.65
CA ALA A 242 -3.60 -22.67 -44.49
C ALA A 242 -3.45 -23.87 -45.45
N GLU A 243 -4.53 -24.62 -45.70
CA GLU A 243 -4.56 -25.71 -46.68
C GLU A 243 -4.39 -25.20 -48.11
N GLU A 244 -5.04 -24.08 -48.46
CA GLU A 244 -4.89 -23.43 -49.77
C GLU A 244 -3.45 -22.90 -49.99
N GLU A 245 -2.82 -22.34 -48.95
CA GLU A 245 -1.40 -21.97 -48.98
C GLU A 245 -0.49 -23.18 -49.12
N LEU A 246 -0.78 -24.28 -48.39
CA LEU A 246 -0.01 -25.51 -48.48
C LEU A 246 -0.10 -26.14 -49.88
N GLU A 247 -1.28 -26.15 -50.49
CA GLU A 247 -1.49 -26.61 -51.87
C GLU A 247 -0.74 -25.73 -52.87
N ARG A 248 -0.76 -24.40 -52.71
CA ARG A 248 0.04 -23.48 -53.53
C ARG A 248 1.54 -23.74 -53.43
N VAL A 249 2.04 -24.05 -52.24
CA VAL A 249 3.46 -24.38 -52.03
C VAL A 249 3.81 -25.76 -52.59
N LYS A 250 2.89 -26.74 -52.55
CA LYS A 250 3.09 -28.08 -53.13
C LYS A 250 2.99 -28.13 -54.65
N SER A 251 2.25 -27.21 -55.25
CA SER A 251 2.00 -27.12 -56.70
C SER A 251 2.99 -26.19 -57.42
N GLY A 252 3.91 -25.57 -56.69
CA GLY A 252 5.05 -24.80 -57.18
C GLY A 252 6.35 -25.59 -57.16
#